data_AF-A0A535SHQ9-F1
#
_entry.id   AF-A0A535SHQ9-F1
#
_cell.length_a   1.000
_cell.length_b   1.000
_cell.length_c   1.000
_cell.angle_alpha   90.00
_cell.angle_beta   90.00
_cell.angle_gamma   90.00
#
_symmetry.space_group_name_H-M   'P 1'
#
loop_
_entity.id
_entity.type
_entity.pdbx_description
1 polymer ?
#
loop_
_entity_poly.entity_id
_entity_poly.type
_entity_poly.pdbx_seq_one_letter_code
_entity_poly.pdbx_strand_id
1 'polypeptide(L)'
;MLSDDTTQTTGTIERVSRPYNYRNHVSERRQHILQQKQTDNLPQIASQETHGKFVWRQYMQLREENKRLHWIISKYIDEIDSMQNAHQEEVAFYKSQLDKLKTEQNRTIQDHLELERRYQELYHSFQSSVEEEAQNMVAEAARTLELHTEDGVVMTNDAMKTVKLHVRQIEEKHTAESLYLMRQAQKKAYQLEQELVNERLQIALERDSMQNQQNSLRQQTELRQQMAEDRLHIKFISTITFIATILVILLFVLQLFFLSWLHIPVTLSLGFALIVPSLLFIAVAGLIAYIRSTTRALFSIAPPKNANQKQV
;
A
#
# COMPACT_ATOMS: atom_id res chain seq x y z
N MET A 1 -4.38 -30.51 -30.81
CA MET A 1 -5.12 -30.56 -29.54
C MET A 1 -4.15 -30.24 -28.42
N LEU A 2 -4.14 -28.99 -27.99
CA LEU A 2 -3.34 -28.50 -26.88
C LEU A 2 -4.23 -27.50 -26.13
N SER A 3 -4.42 -27.76 -24.84
CA SER A 3 -5.31 -27.03 -23.94
C SER A 3 -4.75 -25.66 -23.59
N ASP A 4 -5.54 -24.61 -23.84
CA ASP A 4 -5.32 -23.26 -23.30
C ASP A 4 -6.28 -23.07 -22.12
N ASP A 5 -5.81 -23.39 -20.92
CA ASP A 5 -6.44 -23.03 -19.65
C ASP A 5 -5.58 -21.95 -18.99
N THR A 6 -5.85 -20.69 -19.33
CA THR A 6 -5.41 -19.52 -18.56
C THR A 6 -6.60 -18.61 -18.29
N THR A 7 -7.60 -19.14 -17.60
CA THR A 7 -8.56 -18.34 -16.84
C THR A 7 -7.91 -17.88 -15.53
N GLN A 8 -6.96 -16.94 -15.65
CA GLN A 8 -6.55 -16.13 -14.50
C GLN A 8 -7.70 -15.16 -14.17
N THR A 9 -8.43 -15.53 -13.13
CA THR A 9 -9.38 -14.69 -12.41
C THR A 9 -8.68 -13.45 -11.88
N THR A 10 -8.75 -12.37 -12.66
CA THR A 10 -8.46 -11.01 -12.18
C THR A 10 -9.50 -10.67 -11.12
N GLY A 11 -9.00 -10.43 -9.91
CA GLY A 11 -9.81 -10.08 -8.76
C GLY A 11 -10.78 -8.94 -9.06
N THR A 12 -11.97 -9.09 -8.49
CA THR A 12 -13.04 -8.11 -8.35
C THR A 12 -12.49 -6.68 -8.24
N ILE A 13 -12.63 -5.89 -9.31
CA ILE A 13 -12.42 -4.44 -9.27
C ILE A 13 -13.48 -3.89 -8.32
N GLU A 14 -13.04 -3.54 -7.13
CA GLU A 14 -13.83 -2.89 -6.09
C GLU A 14 -14.47 -1.64 -6.71
N ARG A 15 -15.80 -1.57 -6.64
CA ARG A 15 -16.61 -0.49 -7.21
C ARG A 15 -16.05 0.85 -6.75
N VAL A 16 -15.61 1.68 -7.71
CA VAL A 16 -15.26 3.08 -7.51
C VAL A 16 -16.43 3.77 -6.79
N SER A 17 -16.18 4.16 -5.54
CA SER A 17 -17.09 4.89 -4.68
C SER A 17 -17.61 6.13 -5.41
N ARG A 18 -18.94 6.30 -5.37
CA ARG A 18 -19.70 7.42 -5.93
C ARG A 18 -19.02 8.77 -5.60
N PRO A 19 -19.00 9.77 -6.50
CA PRO A 19 -18.37 11.05 -6.24
C PRO A 19 -18.92 11.68 -4.96
N TYR A 20 -18.00 11.91 -4.03
CA TYR A 20 -18.22 12.44 -2.68
C TYR A 20 -18.78 13.87 -2.78
N ASN A 21 -20.05 14.05 -2.40
CA ASN A 21 -20.73 15.34 -2.51
C ASN A 21 -20.47 16.18 -1.25
N TYR A 22 -19.42 17.00 -1.31
CA TYR A 22 -18.93 17.88 -0.22
C TYR A 22 -20.05 18.70 0.46
N ARG A 23 -21.06 19.11 -0.31
CA ARG A 23 -22.18 19.93 0.20
C ARG A 23 -23.05 19.19 1.21
N ASN A 24 -23.23 17.87 1.04
CA ASN A 24 -24.04 17.06 1.95
C ASN A 24 -23.30 16.80 3.26
N HIS A 25 -21.98 16.60 3.21
CA HIS A 25 -21.15 16.41 4.41
C HIS A 25 -21.11 17.65 5.30
N VAL A 26 -21.01 18.85 4.71
CA VAL A 26 -21.02 20.12 5.48
C VAL A 26 -22.38 20.36 6.16
N SER A 27 -23.50 20.02 5.49
CA SER A 27 -24.83 20.11 6.11
C SER A 27 -25.03 19.08 7.21
N GLU A 28 -24.57 17.84 7.03
CA GLU A 28 -24.62 16.79 8.05
C GLU A 28 -23.74 17.15 9.25
N ARG A 29 -22.54 17.69 9.02
CA ARG A 29 -21.63 18.18 10.09
C ARG A 29 -22.27 19.30 10.90
N ARG A 30 -22.94 20.27 10.25
CA ARG A 30 -23.68 21.33 10.97
C ARG A 30 -24.83 20.77 11.79
N GLN A 31 -25.58 19.80 11.28
CA GLN A 31 -26.67 19.17 12.01
C GLN A 31 -26.17 18.35 13.20
N HIS A 32 -25.07 17.60 13.03
CA HIS A 32 -24.42 16.88 14.13
C HIS A 32 -23.91 17.82 15.22
N ILE A 33 -23.27 18.95 14.86
CA ILE A 33 -22.80 19.94 15.84
C ILE A 33 -23.98 20.58 16.61
N LEU A 34 -25.10 20.84 15.94
CA LEU A 34 -26.30 21.39 16.58
C LEU A 34 -26.97 20.39 17.53
N GLN A 35 -27.07 19.11 17.15
CA GLN A 35 -27.57 18.05 18.02
C GLN A 35 -26.62 17.77 19.19
N GLN A 36 -25.31 17.87 18.98
CA GLN A 36 -24.30 17.67 20.02
C GLN A 36 -24.31 18.79 21.08
N LYS A 37 -24.63 20.03 20.70
CA LYS A 37 -24.86 21.12 21.67
C LYS A 37 -26.09 20.89 22.56
N GLN A 38 -27.07 20.12 22.10
CA GLN A 38 -28.25 19.77 22.89
C GLN A 38 -27.95 18.66 23.93
N THR A 39 -27.03 17.74 23.64
CA THR A 39 -26.68 16.64 24.57
C THR A 39 -25.68 17.03 25.67
N ASP A 40 -24.94 18.13 25.49
CA ASP A 40 -24.07 18.71 26.54
C ASP A 40 -24.84 19.34 27.71
N ASN A 41 -26.13 19.65 27.52
CA ASN A 41 -27.04 20.19 28.53
C ASN A 41 -27.95 19.08 29.07
N LEU A 42 -27.38 18.20 29.88
CA LEU A 42 -28.13 17.22 30.66
C LEU A 42 -29.07 17.91 31.68
N PRO A 43 -30.23 17.30 32.01
CA PRO A 43 -31.25 17.89 32.88
C PRO A 43 -30.70 18.19 34.28
N GLN A 44 -31.06 19.37 34.82
CA GLN A 44 -30.74 19.76 36.19
C GLN A 44 -31.47 18.84 37.18
N ILE A 45 -30.73 17.95 37.85
CA ILE A 45 -31.28 17.14 38.94
C ILE A 45 -31.31 18.04 40.19
N ALA A 46 -32.53 18.43 40.61
CA ALA A 46 -32.76 19.09 41.88
C ALA A 46 -32.40 18.13 43.02
N SER A 47 -31.29 18.41 43.72
CA SER A 47 -30.74 17.53 44.74
C SER A 47 -31.57 17.58 46.03
N GLN A 48 -32.50 16.64 46.19
CA GLN A 48 -33.21 16.38 47.44
C GLN A 48 -33.01 14.90 47.81
N GLU A 49 -31.82 14.52 48.28
CA GLU A 49 -31.60 13.34 49.15
C GLU A 49 -30.12 13.16 49.50
N THR A 50 -29.87 12.63 50.71
CA THR A 50 -28.58 12.57 51.42
C THR A 50 -27.49 11.73 50.75
N HIS A 51 -27.78 11.00 49.66
CA HIS A 51 -26.81 10.36 48.78
C HIS A 51 -26.24 11.28 47.67
N GLY A 52 -26.74 12.52 47.58
CA GLY A 52 -26.46 13.45 46.49
C GLY A 52 -24.99 13.78 46.25
N LYS A 53 -24.13 13.83 47.29
CA LYS A 53 -22.70 14.18 47.10
C LYS A 53 -21.91 13.12 46.32
N PHE A 54 -22.16 11.83 46.57
CA PHE A 54 -21.45 10.75 45.88
C PHE A 54 -21.95 10.59 44.44
N VAL A 55 -23.28 10.64 44.26
CA VAL A 55 -23.91 10.62 42.93
C VAL A 55 -23.47 11.82 42.09
N TRP A 56 -23.35 13.01 42.69
CA TRP A 56 -22.89 14.22 42.01
C TRP A 56 -21.42 14.14 41.58
N ARG A 57 -20.54 13.51 42.37
CA ARG A 57 -19.15 13.25 41.98
C ARG A 57 -19.06 12.30 40.80
N GLN A 58 -19.81 11.18 40.83
CA GLN A 58 -19.87 10.25 39.71
C GLN A 58 -20.42 10.92 38.45
N TYR A 59 -21.43 11.77 38.60
CA TYR A 59 -22.01 12.54 37.50
C TYR A 59 -21.01 13.54 36.90
N MET A 60 -20.27 14.28 37.73
CA MET A 60 -19.22 15.19 37.24
C MET A 60 -18.11 14.43 36.51
N GLN A 61 -17.71 13.26 37.02
CA GLN A 61 -16.75 12.39 36.34
C GLN A 61 -17.27 11.93 34.97
N LEU A 62 -18.51 11.45 34.89
CA LEU A 62 -19.12 11.07 33.61
C LEU A 62 -19.21 12.25 32.63
N ARG A 63 -19.46 13.46 33.12
CA ARG A 63 -19.48 14.68 32.29
C ARG A 63 -18.09 15.01 31.74
N GLU A 64 -17.04 14.88 32.55
CA GLU A 64 -15.66 15.09 32.11
C GLU A 64 -15.22 14.02 31.10
N GLU A 65 -15.57 12.76 31.35
CA GLU A 65 -15.30 11.65 30.43
C GLU A 65 -16.04 11.84 29.10
N ASN A 66 -17.30 12.28 29.12
CA ASN A 66 -18.06 12.56 27.91
C ASN A 66 -17.45 13.71 27.09
N LYS A 67 -17.08 14.82 27.76
CA LYS A 67 -16.33 15.92 27.12
C LYS A 67 -15.01 15.44 26.51
N ARG A 68 -14.27 14.60 27.22
CA ARG A 68 -13.02 14.02 26.73
C ARG A 68 -13.27 13.13 25.50
N LEU A 69 -14.29 12.29 25.53
CA LEU A 69 -14.66 11.43 24.39
C LEU A 69 -15.05 12.28 23.17
N HIS A 70 -15.83 13.35 23.36
CA HIS A 70 -16.16 14.27 22.27
C HIS A 70 -14.92 14.97 21.69
N TRP A 71 -13.98 15.40 22.53
CA TRP A 71 -12.73 15.98 22.07
C TRP A 71 -11.90 14.97 21.25
N ILE A 72 -11.83 13.72 21.71
CA ILE A 72 -11.15 12.64 21.00
C ILE A 72 -11.83 12.36 19.64
N ILE A 73 -13.17 12.29 19.62
CA ILE A 73 -13.94 12.08 18.38
C ILE A 73 -13.69 13.24 17.40
N SER A 74 -13.74 14.48 17.86
CA SER A 74 -13.46 15.65 17.01
C SER A 74 -12.05 15.59 16.43
N LYS A 75 -11.05 15.20 17.24
CA LYS A 75 -9.68 15.06 16.78
C LYS A 75 -9.55 13.98 15.69
N TYR A 76 -10.22 12.84 15.85
CA TYR A 76 -10.21 11.79 14.83
C TYR A 76 -10.92 12.22 13.55
N ILE A 77 -12.01 12.98 13.64
CA ILE A 77 -12.69 13.53 12.47
C ILE A 77 -11.75 14.47 11.70
N ASP A 78 -11.08 15.38 12.41
CA ASP A 78 -10.14 16.31 11.78
C ASP A 78 -8.92 15.58 11.17
N GLU A 79 -8.44 14.51 11.81
CA GLU A 79 -7.38 13.64 11.27
C GLU A 79 -7.85 12.93 9.99
N ILE A 80 -9.06 12.35 9.99
CA ILE A 80 -9.65 11.71 8.82
C ILE A 80 -9.82 12.71 7.67
N ASP A 81 -10.34 13.91 7.95
CA ASP A 81 -10.49 14.98 6.95
C ASP A 81 -9.12 15.36 6.36
N SER A 82 -8.08 15.45 7.20
CA SER A 82 -6.72 15.78 6.73
C SER A 82 -6.12 14.67 5.86
N MET A 83 -6.27 13.40 6.25
CA MET A 83 -5.80 12.26 5.46
C MET A 83 -6.55 12.15 4.13
N GLN A 84 -7.86 12.40 4.14
CA GLN A 84 -8.67 12.36 2.93
C GLN A 84 -8.27 13.47 1.95
N ASN A 85 -7.99 14.68 2.44
CA ASN A 85 -7.48 15.77 1.61
C ASN A 85 -6.10 15.43 1.03
N ALA A 86 -5.17 14.94 1.84
CA ALA A 86 -3.84 14.52 1.37
C ALA A 86 -3.94 13.44 0.29
N HIS A 87 -4.79 12.42 0.50
CA HIS A 87 -5.01 11.38 -0.49
C HIS A 87 -5.63 11.92 -1.79
N GLN A 88 -6.56 12.87 -1.69
CA GLN A 88 -7.16 13.52 -2.86
C GLN A 88 -6.13 14.32 -3.67
N GLU A 89 -5.19 14.98 -3.00
CA GLU A 89 -4.07 15.68 -3.63
C GLU A 89 -3.11 14.71 -4.33
N GLU A 90 -2.76 13.60 -3.70
CA GLU A 90 -1.94 12.55 -4.30
C GLU A 90 -2.60 11.98 -5.57
N VAL A 91 -3.90 11.67 -5.52
CA VAL A 91 -4.65 11.18 -6.67
C VAL A 91 -4.66 12.21 -7.80
N ALA A 92 -4.85 13.50 -7.48
CA ALA A 92 -4.80 14.56 -8.48
C ALA A 92 -3.40 14.70 -9.10
N PHE A 93 -2.35 14.54 -8.29
CA PHE A 93 -0.97 14.56 -8.74
C PHE A 93 -0.66 13.39 -9.71
N TYR A 94 -1.02 12.16 -9.34
CA TYR A 94 -0.83 10.99 -10.22
C TYR A 94 -1.61 11.11 -11.51
N LYS A 95 -2.85 11.61 -11.44
CA LYS A 95 -3.65 11.86 -12.65
C LYS A 95 -2.97 12.88 -13.57
N SER A 96 -2.43 13.97 -13.03
CA SER A 96 -1.68 14.95 -13.80
C SER A 96 -0.42 14.35 -14.44
N GLN A 97 0.31 13.49 -13.71
CA GLN A 97 1.48 12.79 -14.26
C GLN A 97 1.11 11.86 -15.41
N LEU A 98 0.01 11.10 -15.27
CA LEU A 98 -0.48 10.23 -16.34
C LEU A 98 -0.89 11.03 -17.58
N ASP A 99 -1.56 12.16 -17.40
CA ASP A 99 -1.92 13.04 -18.51
C ASP A 99 -0.68 13.60 -19.22
N LYS A 100 0.36 14.01 -18.46
CA LYS A 100 1.64 14.44 -19.02
C LYS A 100 2.31 13.34 -19.84
N LEU A 101 2.48 12.15 -19.28
CA LEU A 101 3.08 11.00 -19.98
C LEU A 101 2.30 10.65 -21.25
N LYS A 102 0.96 10.70 -21.19
CA LYS A 102 0.12 10.47 -22.36
C LYS A 102 0.32 11.53 -23.44
N THR A 103 0.46 12.80 -23.05
CA THR A 103 0.76 13.88 -24.02
C THR A 103 2.14 13.73 -24.64
N GLU A 104 3.15 13.32 -23.86
CA GLU A 104 4.50 13.05 -24.36
C GLU A 104 4.49 11.85 -25.32
N GLN A 105 3.82 10.76 -24.96
CA GLN A 105 3.66 9.60 -25.84
C GLN A 105 2.99 9.99 -27.16
N ASN A 106 1.89 10.75 -27.11
CA ASN A 106 1.20 11.21 -28.31
C ASN A 106 2.10 12.08 -29.19
N ARG A 107 2.90 12.96 -28.58
CA ARG A 107 3.86 13.79 -29.31
C ARG A 107 4.93 12.94 -30.00
N THR A 108 5.51 11.98 -29.28
CA THR A 108 6.51 11.05 -29.84
C THR A 108 5.93 10.24 -30.99
N ILE A 109 4.67 9.79 -30.89
CA ILE A 109 3.97 9.10 -31.99
C ILE A 109 3.81 10.03 -33.20
N GLN A 110 3.41 11.29 -32.99
CA GLN A 110 3.29 12.26 -34.08
C GLN A 110 4.64 12.51 -34.76
N ASP A 111 5.71 12.68 -34.00
CA ASP A 111 7.06 12.88 -34.52
C ASP A 111 7.52 11.67 -35.34
N HIS A 112 7.21 10.44 -34.89
CA HIS A 112 7.49 9.21 -35.65
C HIS A 112 6.71 9.13 -36.96
N LEU A 113 5.42 9.47 -36.96
CA LEU A 113 4.60 9.49 -38.18
C LEU A 113 5.09 10.53 -39.18
N GLU A 114 5.50 11.72 -38.70
CA GLU A 114 6.08 12.75 -39.56
C GLU A 114 7.41 12.29 -40.17
N LEU A 115 8.25 11.64 -39.36
CA LEU A 115 9.52 11.09 -39.83
C LEU A 115 9.29 10.02 -40.90
N GLU A 116 8.37 9.09 -40.69
CA GLU A 116 8.00 8.06 -41.67
C GLU A 116 7.53 8.67 -42.99
N ARG A 117 6.70 9.71 -42.93
CA ARG A 117 6.26 10.45 -44.11
C ARG A 117 7.44 11.08 -44.85
N ARG A 118 8.37 11.74 -44.16
CA ARG A 118 9.57 12.31 -44.78
C ARG A 118 10.46 11.23 -45.41
N TYR A 119 10.56 10.05 -44.80
CA TYR A 119 11.26 8.91 -45.39
C TYR A 119 10.61 8.44 -46.69
N GLN A 120 9.27 8.35 -46.73
CA GLN A 120 8.54 7.99 -47.96
C GLN A 120 8.71 9.03 -49.06
N GLU A 121 8.61 10.32 -48.72
CA GLU A 121 8.84 11.42 -49.67
C GLU A 121 10.27 11.38 -50.22
N LEU A 122 11.27 11.16 -49.36
CA LEU A 122 12.67 11.01 -49.78
C LEU A 122 12.86 9.80 -50.69
N TYR A 123 12.27 8.65 -50.35
CA TYR A 123 12.34 7.43 -51.15
C TYR A 123 11.75 7.63 -52.55
N HIS A 124 10.58 8.26 -52.65
CA HIS A 124 9.96 8.57 -53.94
C HIS A 124 10.76 9.60 -54.74
N SER A 125 11.30 10.62 -54.09
CA SER A 125 12.15 11.62 -54.76
C SER A 125 13.42 10.99 -55.33
N PHE A 126 14.04 10.08 -54.58
CA PHE A 126 15.21 9.32 -55.02
C PHE A 126 14.86 8.43 -56.22
N GLN A 127 13.75 7.67 -56.14
CA GLN A 127 13.32 6.82 -57.24
C GLN A 127 13.04 7.64 -58.51
N SER A 128 12.36 8.79 -58.39
CA SER A 128 12.12 9.69 -59.52
C SER A 128 13.42 10.25 -60.10
N SER A 129 14.37 10.65 -59.26
CA SER A 129 15.67 11.16 -59.73
C SER A 129 16.50 10.08 -60.43
N VAL A 130 16.48 8.84 -59.92
CA VAL A 130 17.16 7.71 -60.54
C VAL A 130 16.51 7.35 -61.86
N GLU A 131 15.17 7.37 -61.94
CA GLU A 131 14.44 7.10 -63.17
C GLU A 131 14.68 8.19 -64.21
N GLU A 132 14.71 9.46 -63.81
CA GLU A 132 15.04 10.59 -64.68
C GLU A 132 16.50 10.52 -65.16
N GLU A 133 17.46 10.22 -64.28
CA GLU A 133 18.87 10.08 -64.65
C GLU A 133 19.10 8.85 -65.55
N ALA A 134 18.42 7.73 -65.29
CA ALA A 134 18.43 6.56 -66.16
C ALA A 134 17.82 6.87 -67.53
N GLN A 135 16.68 7.57 -67.59
CA GLN A 135 16.08 8.00 -68.85
C GLN A 135 16.98 8.99 -69.60
N ASN A 136 17.64 9.91 -68.89
CA ASN A 136 18.56 10.86 -69.49
C ASN A 136 19.81 10.15 -70.03
N MET A 137 20.38 9.20 -69.29
CA MET A 137 21.48 8.35 -69.78
C MET A 137 21.06 7.48 -70.98
N VAL A 138 19.85 6.92 -70.99
CA VAL A 138 19.34 6.16 -72.14
C VAL A 138 19.12 7.07 -73.35
N ALA A 139 18.58 8.27 -73.15
CA ALA A 139 18.41 9.26 -74.21
C ALA A 139 19.74 9.81 -74.72
N GLU A 140 20.72 9.98 -73.86
CA GLU A 140 22.10 10.37 -74.20
C GLU A 140 22.83 9.23 -74.92
N ALA A 141 22.67 7.98 -74.47
CA ALA A 141 23.17 6.80 -75.17
C ALA A 141 22.51 6.62 -76.55
N ALA A 142 21.21 6.89 -76.68
CA ALA A 142 20.50 6.88 -77.95
C ALA A 142 20.95 8.01 -78.88
N ARG A 143 21.13 9.24 -78.36
CA ARG A 143 21.66 10.38 -79.12
C ARG A 143 23.11 10.17 -79.56
N THR A 144 23.94 9.56 -78.73
CA THR A 144 25.33 9.23 -79.10
C THR A 144 25.39 8.06 -80.08
N LEU A 145 24.42 7.14 -80.08
CA LEU A 145 24.26 6.14 -81.14
C LEU A 145 23.82 6.75 -82.49
N GLU A 146 22.98 7.80 -82.47
CA GLU A 146 22.51 8.47 -83.69
C GLU A 146 23.51 9.50 -84.26
N LEU A 147 24.37 10.11 -83.44
CA LEU A 147 25.36 11.12 -83.87
C LEU A 147 26.78 10.58 -84.13
N HIS A 148 27.09 9.33 -83.77
CA HIS A 148 28.41 8.73 -83.98
C HIS A 148 28.32 7.36 -84.64
N THR A 149 28.05 7.37 -85.95
CA THR A 149 28.16 6.17 -86.76
C THR A 149 29.61 5.83 -87.12
N GLU A 150 30.62 6.66 -86.83
CA GLU A 150 31.99 6.38 -87.34
C GLU A 150 33.22 6.67 -86.47
N ASP A 151 33.16 7.16 -85.20
CA ASP A 151 34.42 7.38 -84.43
C ASP A 151 34.34 7.28 -82.88
N GLY A 152 33.39 6.51 -82.32
CA GLY A 152 32.97 6.62 -80.90
C GLY A 152 33.63 5.73 -79.83
N VAL A 153 34.66 4.93 -80.12
CA VAL A 153 35.12 3.89 -79.17
C VAL A 153 36.08 4.41 -78.08
N VAL A 154 36.71 5.57 -78.27
CA VAL A 154 37.76 6.05 -77.35
C VAL A 154 37.23 7.03 -76.28
N MET A 155 36.28 7.91 -76.58
CA MET A 155 35.73 8.87 -75.59
C MET A 155 34.64 8.27 -74.68
N THR A 156 33.87 7.30 -75.17
CA THR A 156 32.83 6.60 -74.38
C THR A 156 33.44 5.78 -73.23
N ASN A 157 34.64 5.24 -73.43
CA ASN A 157 35.34 4.45 -72.43
C ASN A 157 35.87 5.31 -71.26
N ASP A 158 36.22 6.57 -71.54
CA ASP A 158 36.71 7.52 -70.53
C ASP A 158 35.55 8.09 -69.71
N ALA A 159 34.43 8.45 -70.37
CA ALA A 159 33.18 8.85 -69.71
C ALA A 159 32.59 7.70 -68.85
N MET A 160 32.55 6.48 -69.40
CA MET A 160 32.15 5.27 -68.67
C MET A 160 33.07 4.99 -67.47
N LYS A 161 34.39 5.21 -67.61
CA LYS A 161 35.33 5.12 -66.49
C LYS A 161 35.02 6.14 -65.42
N THR A 162 34.77 7.40 -65.78
CA THR A 162 34.44 8.45 -64.81
C THR A 162 33.11 8.19 -64.11
N VAL A 163 32.07 7.72 -64.82
CA VAL A 163 30.79 7.33 -64.23
C VAL A 163 30.97 6.15 -63.28
N LYS A 164 31.72 5.12 -63.71
CA LYS A 164 32.03 3.96 -62.86
C LYS A 164 32.84 4.35 -61.64
N LEU A 165 33.72 5.34 -61.74
CA LEU A 165 34.47 5.89 -60.61
C LEU A 165 33.55 6.66 -59.67
N HIS A 166 32.61 7.46 -60.20
CA HIS A 166 31.68 8.27 -59.41
C HIS A 166 30.65 7.40 -58.67
N VAL A 167 30.08 6.38 -59.33
CA VAL A 167 29.19 5.38 -58.69
C VAL A 167 29.91 4.67 -57.56
N ARG A 168 31.17 4.27 -57.77
CA ARG A 168 31.98 3.61 -56.74
C ARG A 168 32.27 4.55 -55.57
N GLN A 169 32.48 5.83 -55.84
CA GLN A 169 32.70 6.85 -54.83
C GLN A 169 31.44 7.12 -53.99
N ILE A 170 30.26 7.08 -54.63
CA ILE A 170 28.95 7.21 -53.98
C ILE A 170 28.65 5.96 -53.13
N GLU A 171 28.89 4.76 -53.64
CA GLU A 171 28.79 3.51 -52.88
C GLU A 171 29.73 3.50 -51.68
N GLU A 172 30.99 3.92 -51.84
CA GLU A 172 31.96 4.03 -50.74
C GLU A 172 31.51 5.04 -49.68
N LYS A 173 30.92 6.17 -50.10
CA LYS A 173 30.36 7.15 -49.17
C LYS A 173 29.17 6.60 -48.38
N HIS A 174 28.23 5.93 -49.06
CA HIS A 174 27.05 5.37 -48.39
C HIS A 174 27.36 4.14 -47.53
N THR A 175 28.34 3.33 -47.92
CA THR A 175 28.83 2.23 -47.08
C THR A 175 29.52 2.78 -45.82
N ALA A 176 30.27 3.89 -45.92
CA ALA A 176 30.83 4.55 -44.75
C ALA A 176 29.76 5.15 -43.83
N GLU A 177 28.74 5.81 -44.39
CA GLU A 177 27.61 6.38 -43.63
C GLU A 177 26.80 5.29 -42.91
N SER A 178 26.49 4.17 -43.58
CA SER A 178 25.79 3.05 -42.97
C SER A 178 26.60 2.35 -41.87
N LEU A 179 27.91 2.17 -42.07
CA LEU A 179 28.80 1.65 -41.03
C LEU A 179 28.88 2.59 -39.82
N TYR A 180 28.88 3.91 -40.04
CA TYR A 180 28.85 4.89 -38.96
C TYR A 180 27.55 4.79 -38.15
N LEU A 181 26.39 4.72 -38.83
CA LEU A 181 25.10 4.56 -38.18
C LEU A 181 25.00 3.24 -37.42
N MET A 182 25.51 2.15 -37.99
CA MET A 182 25.54 0.85 -37.32
C MET A 182 26.39 0.89 -36.04
N ARG A 183 27.55 1.56 -36.06
CA ARG A 183 28.37 1.78 -34.87
C ARG A 183 27.66 2.62 -33.82
N GLN A 184 26.95 3.66 -34.24
CA GLN A 184 26.20 4.52 -33.34
C GLN A 184 25.03 3.77 -32.70
N ALA A 185 24.31 2.96 -33.48
CA ALA A 185 23.25 2.08 -33.00
C ALA A 185 23.80 1.03 -32.03
N GLN A 186 24.94 0.42 -32.35
CA GLN A 186 25.61 -0.55 -31.48
C GLN A 186 26.04 0.09 -30.15
N LYS A 187 26.56 1.32 -30.19
CA LYS A 187 26.91 2.07 -28.98
C LYS A 187 25.68 2.37 -28.12
N LYS A 188 24.57 2.78 -28.74
CA LYS A 188 23.30 3.01 -28.02
C LYS A 188 22.72 1.72 -27.45
N ALA A 189 22.80 0.61 -28.19
CA ALA A 189 22.36 -0.69 -27.70
C ALA A 189 23.14 -1.11 -26.44
N TYR A 190 24.46 -0.91 -26.46
CA TYR A 190 25.31 -1.18 -25.28
C TYR A 190 24.96 -0.30 -24.08
N GLN A 191 24.68 0.99 -24.32
CA GLN A 191 24.23 1.90 -23.26
C GLN A 191 22.89 1.46 -22.65
N LEU A 192 21.93 1.07 -23.49
CA LEU A 192 20.63 0.57 -23.04
C LEU A 192 20.77 -0.75 -22.28
N GLU A 193 21.63 -1.67 -22.72
CA GLU A 193 21.90 -2.91 -21.97
C GLU A 193 22.45 -2.60 -20.57
N GLN A 194 23.34 -1.62 -20.46
CA GLN A 194 23.90 -1.21 -19.18
C GLN A 194 22.85 -0.56 -18.26
N GLU A 195 21.97 0.28 -18.81
CA GLU A 195 20.83 0.86 -18.09
C GLU A 195 19.84 -0.21 -17.63
N LEU A 196 19.51 -1.18 -18.49
CA LEU A 196 18.59 -2.28 -18.18
C LEU A 196 19.15 -3.19 -17.07
N VAL A 197 20.46 -3.44 -17.05
CA VAL A 197 21.13 -4.16 -15.96
C VAL A 197 21.03 -3.38 -14.64
N ASN A 198 21.23 -2.06 -14.67
CA ASN A 198 21.10 -1.20 -13.50
C ASN A 198 19.65 -1.19 -12.96
N GLU A 199 18.66 -1.06 -13.84
CA GLU A 199 17.24 -1.10 -13.47
C GLU A 199 16.86 -2.45 -12.86
N ARG A 200 17.32 -3.57 -13.44
CA ARG A 200 17.08 -4.90 -12.87
C ARG A 200 17.64 -5.05 -11.46
N LEU A 201 18.83 -4.48 -11.22
CA LEU A 201 19.44 -4.47 -9.90
C LEU A 201 18.63 -3.63 -8.92
N GLN A 202 18.17 -2.45 -9.34
CA GLN A 202 17.32 -1.58 -8.53
C GLN A 202 15.98 -2.25 -8.18
N ILE A 203 15.34 -2.90 -9.15
CA ILE A 203 14.10 -3.67 -8.92
C ILE A 203 14.33 -4.83 -7.95
N ALA A 204 15.48 -5.52 -8.03
CA ALA A 204 15.80 -6.59 -7.10
C ALA A 204 15.97 -6.07 -5.66
N LEU A 205 16.66 -4.94 -5.48
CA LEU A 205 16.80 -4.27 -4.19
C LEU A 205 15.45 -3.80 -3.63
N GLU A 206 14.61 -3.21 -4.48
CA GLU A 206 13.29 -2.75 -4.08
C GLU A 206 12.38 -3.92 -3.67
N ARG A 207 12.44 -5.04 -4.39
CA ARG A 207 11.72 -6.27 -4.02
C ARG A 207 12.16 -6.82 -2.67
N ASP A 208 13.46 -6.85 -2.40
CA ASP A 208 13.99 -7.30 -1.10
C ASP A 208 13.52 -6.37 0.04
N SER A 209 13.57 -5.06 -0.19
CA SER A 209 13.03 -4.07 0.75
C SER A 209 11.53 -4.25 1.01
N MET A 210 10.74 -4.41 -0.05
CA MET A 210 9.30 -4.67 0.07
C MET A 210 9.02 -5.97 0.82
N GLN A 211 9.78 -7.03 0.56
CA GLN A 211 9.63 -8.31 1.24
C GLN A 211 9.95 -8.19 2.73
N ASN A 212 11.01 -7.47 3.09
CA ASN A 212 11.35 -7.18 4.48
C ASN A 212 10.25 -6.35 5.18
N GLN A 213 9.67 -5.38 4.49
CA GLN A 213 8.55 -4.60 5.01
C GLN A 213 7.30 -5.47 5.21
N GLN A 214 6.96 -6.33 4.25
CA GLN A 214 5.84 -7.26 4.40
C GLN A 214 6.06 -8.26 5.55
N ASN A 215 7.28 -8.77 5.70
CA ASN A 215 7.62 -9.67 6.80
C ASN A 215 7.50 -8.97 8.17
N SER A 216 7.96 -7.71 8.29
CA SER A 216 7.83 -6.97 9.55
C SER A 216 6.36 -6.64 9.88
N LEU A 217 5.54 -6.33 8.88
CA LEU A 217 4.10 -6.14 9.05
C LEU A 217 3.41 -7.43 9.51
N ARG A 218 3.75 -8.58 8.90
CA ARG A 218 3.24 -9.89 9.32
C ARG A 218 3.60 -10.19 10.78
N GLN A 219 4.86 -9.99 11.16
CA GLN A 219 5.30 -10.18 12.54
C GLN A 219 4.56 -9.24 13.50
N GLN A 220 4.31 -7.99 13.11
CA GLN A 220 3.55 -7.06 13.92
C GLN A 220 2.09 -7.49 14.09
N THR A 221 1.46 -8.04 13.04
CA THR A 221 0.10 -8.57 13.14
C THR A 221 0.02 -9.83 14.01
N GLU A 222 0.98 -10.74 13.90
CA GLU A 222 1.07 -11.93 14.75
C GLU A 222 1.24 -11.54 16.22
N LEU A 223 2.13 -10.58 16.52
CA LEU A 223 2.32 -10.07 17.88
C LEU A 223 1.05 -9.41 18.42
N ARG A 224 0.33 -8.63 17.61
CA ARG A 224 -0.95 -8.04 18.01
C ARG A 224 -2.01 -9.09 18.30
N GLN A 225 -2.06 -10.15 17.49
CA GLN A 225 -2.97 -11.26 17.72
C GLN A 225 -2.64 -11.99 19.03
N GLN A 226 -1.37 -12.33 19.25
CA GLN A 226 -0.92 -12.94 20.51
C GLN A 226 -1.26 -12.07 21.72
N MET A 227 -1.02 -10.76 21.65
CA MET A 227 -1.41 -9.83 22.73
C MET A 227 -2.92 -9.78 22.96
N ALA A 228 -3.74 -9.90 21.92
CA ALA A 228 -5.20 -9.93 22.05
C ALA A 228 -5.68 -11.23 22.72
N GLU A 229 -5.12 -12.37 22.30
CA GLU A 229 -5.38 -13.69 22.89
C GLU A 229 -4.95 -13.72 24.37
N ASP A 230 -3.76 -13.22 24.69
CA ASP A 230 -3.27 -13.12 26.06
C ASP A 230 -4.17 -12.24 26.93
N ARG A 231 -4.62 -11.08 26.41
CA ARG A 231 -5.55 -10.20 27.13
C ARG A 231 -6.88 -10.88 27.41
N LEU A 232 -7.41 -11.64 26.45
CA LEU A 232 -8.65 -12.40 26.62
C LEU A 232 -8.48 -13.51 27.66
N HIS A 233 -7.40 -14.29 27.57
CA HIS A 233 -7.09 -15.36 28.51
C HIS A 233 -6.91 -14.81 29.94
N ILE A 234 -6.19 -13.70 30.08
CA ILE A 234 -6.02 -13.02 31.36
C ILE A 234 -7.37 -12.53 31.92
N LYS A 235 -8.22 -11.92 31.09
CA LYS A 235 -9.56 -11.48 31.52
C LYS A 235 -10.42 -12.67 31.95
N PHE A 236 -10.43 -13.75 31.17
CA PHE A 236 -11.21 -14.95 31.44
C PHE A 236 -10.80 -15.67 32.73
N ILE A 237 -9.49 -15.84 32.95
CA ILE A 237 -8.99 -16.38 34.22
C ILE A 237 -9.34 -15.42 35.36
N SER A 238 -9.35 -14.09 35.15
CA SER A 238 -9.71 -13.11 36.20
C SER A 238 -11.17 -13.24 36.62
N THR A 239 -12.06 -13.35 35.64
CA THR A 239 -13.49 -13.52 35.88
C THR A 239 -13.78 -14.85 36.56
N ILE A 240 -13.15 -15.95 36.14
CA ILE A 240 -13.32 -17.26 36.80
C ILE A 240 -12.87 -17.21 38.25
N THR A 241 -11.68 -16.66 38.53
CA THR A 241 -11.19 -16.57 39.92
C THR A 241 -12.09 -15.70 40.79
N PHE A 242 -12.65 -14.62 40.23
CA PHE A 242 -13.57 -13.74 40.95
C PHE A 242 -14.93 -14.39 41.23
N ILE A 243 -15.47 -15.15 40.27
CA ILE A 243 -16.71 -15.91 40.48
C ILE A 243 -16.48 -17.01 41.52
N ALA A 244 -15.35 -17.72 41.45
CA ALA A 244 -15.01 -18.77 42.40
C ALA A 244 -14.87 -18.22 43.83
N THR A 245 -14.23 -17.06 44.02
CA THR A 245 -14.13 -16.45 45.36
C THR A 245 -15.49 -16.02 45.90
N ILE A 246 -16.36 -15.42 45.08
CA ILE A 246 -17.73 -15.08 45.48
C ILE A 246 -18.50 -16.34 45.90
N LEU A 247 -18.39 -17.42 45.14
CA LEU A 247 -19.12 -18.66 45.41
C LEU A 247 -18.65 -19.33 46.72
N VAL A 248 -17.35 -19.28 47.02
CA VAL A 248 -16.81 -19.74 48.31
C VAL A 248 -17.35 -18.90 49.48
N ILE A 249 -17.40 -17.57 49.33
CA ILE A 249 -17.96 -16.68 50.36
C ILE A 249 -19.45 -16.97 50.56
N LEU A 250 -20.20 -17.13 49.46
CA LEU A 250 -21.63 -17.45 49.52
C LEU A 250 -21.87 -18.79 50.21
N LEU A 251 -21.06 -19.81 49.91
CA LEU A 251 -21.15 -21.12 50.54
C LEU A 251 -20.92 -21.04 52.06
N PHE A 252 -19.95 -20.26 52.50
CA PHE A 252 -19.70 -20.01 53.92
C PHE A 252 -20.91 -19.33 54.61
N VAL A 253 -21.48 -18.29 53.98
CA VAL A 253 -22.68 -17.61 54.51
C VAL A 253 -23.87 -18.56 54.57
N LEU A 254 -24.07 -19.39 53.55
CA LEU A 254 -25.16 -20.36 53.48
C LEU A 254 -25.02 -21.44 54.56
N GLN A 255 -23.80 -21.93 54.81
CA GLN A 255 -23.53 -22.89 55.89
C GLN A 255 -23.88 -22.30 57.26
N LEU A 256 -23.49 -21.05 57.54
CA LEU A 256 -23.86 -20.36 58.78
C LEU A 256 -25.37 -20.16 58.89
N PHE A 257 -26.03 -19.80 57.79
CA PHE A 257 -27.48 -19.67 57.74
C PHE A 257 -28.20 -20.99 58.05
N PHE A 258 -27.77 -22.11 57.46
CA PHE A 258 -28.34 -23.43 57.74
C PHE A 258 -28.10 -23.89 59.18
N LEU A 259 -26.91 -23.64 59.74
CA LEU A 259 -26.61 -23.92 61.15
C LEU A 259 -27.51 -23.11 62.09
N SER A 260 -27.71 -21.83 61.77
CA SER A 260 -28.62 -20.95 62.52
C SER A 260 -30.08 -21.38 62.39
N TRP A 261 -30.49 -21.81 61.20
CA TRP A 261 -31.86 -22.27 60.95
C TRP A 261 -32.18 -23.58 61.67
N LEU A 262 -31.23 -24.53 61.65
CA LEU A 262 -31.42 -25.88 62.19
C LEU A 262 -31.32 -25.97 63.72
N HIS A 263 -31.02 -24.85 64.41
CA HIS A 263 -30.95 -24.77 65.89
C HIS A 263 -30.06 -25.84 66.54
N ILE A 264 -29.02 -26.32 65.84
CA ILE A 264 -28.05 -27.25 66.41
C ILE A 264 -27.21 -26.49 67.45
N PRO A 265 -27.03 -27.00 68.69
CA PRO A 265 -26.14 -26.37 69.65
C PRO A 265 -24.73 -26.35 69.07
N VAL A 266 -24.20 -25.14 68.85
CA VAL A 266 -22.87 -24.93 68.29
C VAL A 266 -21.84 -25.43 69.30
N THR A 267 -21.46 -26.69 69.19
CA THR A 267 -20.31 -27.22 69.92
C THR A 267 -19.03 -26.67 69.29
N LEU A 268 -18.06 -26.30 70.12
CA LEU A 268 -16.77 -25.74 69.68
C LEU A 268 -16.11 -26.60 68.59
N SER A 269 -16.22 -27.92 68.67
CA SER A 269 -15.67 -28.86 67.68
C SER A 269 -16.31 -28.72 66.29
N LEU A 270 -17.63 -28.49 66.22
CA LEU A 270 -18.34 -28.31 64.95
C LEU A 270 -18.00 -26.97 64.28
N GLY A 271 -17.85 -25.91 65.10
CA GLY A 271 -17.40 -24.61 64.62
C GLY A 271 -15.98 -24.66 64.05
N PHE A 272 -15.05 -25.33 64.74
CA PHE A 272 -13.69 -25.53 64.22
C PHE A 272 -13.66 -26.35 62.93
N ALA A 273 -14.46 -27.43 62.85
CA ALA A 273 -14.52 -28.28 61.65
C ALA A 273 -15.04 -27.53 60.41
N LEU A 274 -15.81 -26.45 60.58
CA LEU A 274 -16.42 -25.69 59.50
C LEU A 274 -15.62 -24.43 59.10
N ILE A 275 -15.00 -23.78 60.10
CA ILE A 275 -14.19 -22.57 59.90
C ILE A 275 -12.82 -22.91 59.28
N VAL A 276 -12.20 -24.02 59.69
CA VAL A 276 -10.86 -24.40 59.23
C VAL A 276 -10.80 -24.64 57.71
N PRO A 277 -11.72 -25.41 57.08
CA PRO A 277 -11.71 -25.57 55.63
C PRO A 277 -11.96 -24.26 54.88
N SER A 278 -12.86 -23.42 55.41
CA SER A 278 -13.21 -22.13 54.79
C SER A 278 -12.03 -21.15 54.80
N LEU A 279 -11.31 -21.06 55.92
CA LEU A 279 -10.08 -20.27 56.00
C LEU A 279 -8.96 -20.82 55.11
N LEU A 280 -8.85 -22.15 55.00
CA LEU A 280 -7.88 -22.79 54.13
C LEU A 280 -8.16 -22.48 52.64
N PHE A 281 -9.42 -22.51 52.21
CA PHE A 281 -9.81 -22.11 50.86
C PHE A 281 -9.55 -20.62 50.57
N ILE A 282 -9.80 -19.74 51.53
CA ILE A 282 -9.50 -18.31 51.40
C ILE A 282 -7.99 -18.08 51.30
N ALA A 283 -7.19 -18.78 52.12
CA ALA A 283 -5.73 -18.69 52.08
C ALA A 283 -5.16 -19.20 50.75
N VAL A 284 -5.66 -20.32 50.24
CA VAL A 284 -5.25 -20.86 48.92
C VAL A 284 -5.66 -19.91 47.78
N ALA A 285 -6.87 -19.37 47.80
CA ALA A 285 -7.32 -18.39 46.81
C ALA A 285 -6.48 -17.10 46.84
N GLY A 286 -6.15 -16.62 48.05
CA GLY A 286 -5.27 -15.47 48.25
C GLY A 286 -3.84 -15.72 47.75
N LEU A 287 -3.30 -16.91 47.99
CA LEU A 287 -1.97 -17.30 47.51
C LEU A 287 -1.91 -17.39 45.98
N ILE A 288 -2.95 -17.93 45.35
CA ILE A 288 -3.09 -17.95 43.88
C ILE A 288 -3.20 -16.53 43.33
N ALA A 289 -3.98 -15.65 43.97
CA ALA A 289 -4.09 -14.24 43.57
C ALA A 289 -2.76 -13.48 43.74
N TYR A 290 -2.01 -13.76 44.81
CA TYR A 290 -0.70 -13.16 45.08
C TYR A 290 0.35 -13.54 44.03
N ILE A 291 0.48 -14.83 43.70
CA ILE A 291 1.36 -15.34 42.64
C ILE A 291 0.99 -14.73 41.28
N ARG A 292 -0.31 -14.56 41.04
CA ARG A 292 -0.82 -13.93 39.82
C ARG A 292 -0.50 -12.43 39.73
N SER A 293 -0.48 -11.72 40.85
CA SER A 293 -0.13 -10.28 40.86
C SER A 293 1.36 -10.05 40.60
N THR A 294 2.22 -10.90 41.14
CA THR A 294 3.68 -10.82 40.99
C THR A 294 4.13 -11.19 39.58
N THR A 295 3.47 -12.18 38.94
CA THR A 295 3.71 -12.49 37.52
C THR A 295 3.32 -11.33 36.60
N ARG A 296 2.19 -10.64 36.84
CA ARG A 296 1.85 -9.41 36.10
C ARG A 296 2.90 -8.32 36.22
N ALA A 297 3.48 -8.13 37.40
CA ALA A 297 4.54 -7.14 37.62
C ALA A 297 5.81 -7.48 36.81
N LEU A 298 6.22 -8.76 36.82
CA LEU A 298 7.41 -9.22 36.08
C LEU A 298 7.21 -9.19 34.56
N PHE A 299 6.04 -9.54 34.05
CA PHE A 299 5.76 -9.48 32.60
C PHE A 299 5.54 -8.05 32.08
N SER A 300 5.19 -7.09 32.94
CA SER A 300 5.10 -5.67 32.54
C SER A 300 6.46 -5.00 32.31
N ILE A 301 7.56 -5.63 32.74
CA ILE A 301 8.93 -5.11 32.68
C ILE A 301 9.76 -5.75 31.56
N ALA A 302 9.26 -6.80 30.90
CA ALA A 302 10.00 -7.44 29.81
C ALA A 302 9.86 -6.61 28.51
N PRO A 303 10.93 -5.98 27.99
CA PRO A 303 10.89 -5.39 26.66
C PRO A 303 10.81 -6.52 25.61
N PRO A 304 10.25 -6.27 24.42
CA PRO A 304 10.16 -7.29 23.38
C PRO A 304 11.56 -7.85 23.09
N LYS A 305 11.69 -9.17 23.21
CA LYS A 305 12.91 -9.92 22.92
C LYS A 305 13.25 -9.71 21.44
N ASN A 306 14.24 -8.86 21.17
CA ASN A 306 14.75 -8.63 19.82
C ASN A 306 15.18 -9.98 19.23
N ALA A 307 14.42 -10.45 18.24
CA ALA A 307 14.75 -11.60 17.42
C ALA A 307 15.85 -11.20 16.42
N ASN A 308 17.07 -10.97 16.92
CA ASN A 308 18.27 -10.80 16.11
C ASN A 308 19.46 -11.36 16.90
N GLN A 309 19.47 -12.68 17.09
CA GLN A 309 20.70 -13.38 17.47
C GLN A 309 20.61 -14.82 16.97
N LYS A 310 20.93 -15.01 15.68
CA LYS A 310 21.73 -16.10 15.12
C LYS A 310 21.79 -15.97 13.59
N GLN A 311 22.70 -15.12 13.14
CA GLN A 311 23.52 -15.42 11.96
C GLN A 311 24.96 -15.57 12.48
N VAL A 312 25.41 -16.82 12.61
CA VAL A 312 26.75 -17.29 12.26
C VAL A 312 26.56 -18.70 11.72
#